data_AF-A0A1I1VQC9-F1
#
_entry.id   AF-A0A1I1VQC9-F1
#
_cell.length_a   1.000
_cell.length_b   1.000
_cell.length_c   1.000
_cell.angle_alpha   90.00
_cell.angle_beta   90.00
_cell.angle_gamma   90.00
#
_symmetry.space_group_name_H-M   'P 1'
#
loop_
_entity.id
_entity.type
_entity.pdbx_description
1 polymer ?
#
loop_
_entity_poly.entity_id
_entity_poly.type
_entity_poly.pdbx_seq_one_letter_code
_entity_poly.pdbx_strand_id
1 'polypeptide(L)'
;MEQTVLVWALIGIALVLANLPWISDLFFFVFEPPGGRKGAWLRLAEWFVYYLIVGGLALGAENRAIGDIHDQDWEFYAVTLSLFAVFAAPAFVWRYQFRPLLQRHRGWK
;
A
#
# COMPACT_ATOMS: atom_id res chain seq x y z
N MET A 1 19.73 -18.06 4.28
CA MET A 1 18.36 -18.28 4.78
C MET A 1 17.75 -16.97 5.31
N GLU A 2 18.44 -16.24 6.18
CA GLU A 2 17.98 -14.93 6.73
C GLU A 2 17.48 -13.94 5.66
N GLN A 3 18.25 -13.73 4.58
CA GLN A 3 17.87 -12.80 3.51
C GLN A 3 16.56 -13.20 2.80
N THR A 4 16.36 -14.50 2.54
CA THR A 4 15.14 -15.00 1.90
C THR A 4 13.91 -14.72 2.77
N VAL A 5 14.03 -14.89 4.09
CA VAL A 5 12.95 -14.58 5.04
C VAL A 5 12.63 -13.09 5.04
N LEU A 6 13.64 -12.22 5.06
CA LEU A 6 13.46 -10.77 5.00
C LEU A 6 12.75 -10.32 3.72
N VAL A 7 13.14 -10.86 2.56
CA VAL A 7 12.52 -10.54 1.27
C VAL A 7 11.04 -10.94 1.27
N TRP A 8 10.71 -12.17 1.69
CA TRP A 8 9.31 -12.61 1.77
C TRP A 8 8.49 -11.81 2.79
N ALA A 9 9.09 -11.46 3.92
CA ALA A 9 8.45 -10.59 4.91
C ALA A 9 8.15 -9.20 4.33
N LEU A 10 9.10 -8.59 3.62
CA LEU A 10 8.91 -7.30 2.95
C LEU A 10 7.80 -7.36 1.89
N ILE A 11 7.76 -8.43 1.08
CA ILE A 11 6.68 -8.64 0.11
C ILE A 11 5.32 -8.76 0.83
N GLY A 12 5.25 -9.51 1.92
CA GLY A 12 4.03 -9.64 2.73
C GLY A 12 3.58 -8.31 3.31
N ILE A 13 4.50 -7.52 3.88
CA ILE A 13 4.23 -6.18 4.40
C ILE A 13 3.75 -5.25 3.27
N ALA A 14 4.42 -5.27 2.11
CA ALA A 14 4.05 -4.47 0.95
C ALA A 14 2.62 -4.79 0.49
N LEU A 15 2.27 -6.07 0.43
CA LEU A 15 0.93 -6.51 0.03
C LEU A 15 -0.15 -6.01 1.00
N VAL A 16 0.10 -6.04 2.30
CA VAL A 16 -0.83 -5.52 3.32
C VAL A 16 -0.95 -4.00 3.22
N LEU A 17 0.18 -3.29 3.21
CA LEU A 17 0.21 -1.83 3.19
C LEU A 17 -0.36 -1.23 1.90
N ALA A 18 -0.17 -1.89 0.75
CA ALA A 18 -0.75 -1.45 -0.53
C ALA A 18 -2.29 -1.40 -0.51
N ASN A 19 -2.93 -2.31 0.25
CA ASN A 19 -4.38 -2.44 0.31
C ASN A 19 -5.02 -1.59 1.42
N LEU A 20 -4.25 -1.23 2.45
CA LEU A 20 -4.71 -0.53 3.65
C LEU A 20 -5.51 0.77 3.37
N PRO A 21 -5.05 1.70 2.49
CA PRO A 21 -5.76 2.96 2.19
C PRO A 21 -7.15 2.78 1.60
N TRP A 22 -7.38 1.66 0.93
CA TRP A 22 -8.61 1.39 0.18
C TRP A 22 -9.66 0.72 1.06
N ILE A 23 -9.23 -0.13 1.99
CA ILE A 23 -10.10 -0.82 2.97
C ILE A 23 -10.47 0.13 4.11
N SER A 24 -9.49 0.83 4.68
CA SER A 24 -9.68 1.67 5.87
C SER A 24 -10.22 3.05 5.55
N ASP A 25 -11.24 3.46 6.31
CA ASP A 25 -11.80 4.81 6.24
C ASP A 25 -11.11 5.81 7.19
N LEU A 26 -10.26 5.33 8.10
CA LEU A 26 -9.41 6.18 8.94
C LEU A 26 -8.23 6.72 8.14
N PHE A 27 -7.90 7.99 8.34
CA PHE A 27 -6.67 8.59 7.82
C PHE A 27 -5.48 8.12 8.65
N PHE A 28 -4.54 7.38 8.04
CA PHE A 28 -3.40 6.74 8.72
C PHE A 28 -3.75 5.88 9.95
N PHE A 29 -5.00 5.43 10.10
CA PHE A 29 -5.53 4.83 11.34
C PHE A 29 -5.60 5.77 12.56
N VAL A 30 -5.32 7.07 12.40
CA VAL A 30 -5.22 8.02 13.52
C VAL A 30 -6.25 9.13 13.46
N PHE A 31 -6.63 9.62 12.27
CA PHE A 31 -7.52 10.79 12.14
C PHE A 31 -8.77 10.50 11.33
N GLU A 32 -9.91 11.07 11.76
CA GLU A 32 -11.10 11.15 10.94
C GLU A 32 -10.89 12.24 9.86
N PRO A 33 -11.03 11.91 8.57
CA PRO A 33 -10.81 12.89 7.51
C PRO A 33 -11.82 14.03 7.63
N PRO A 34 -11.39 15.30 7.43
CA PRO A 34 -12.28 16.45 7.53
C PRO A 34 -13.45 16.31 6.55
N GLY A 35 -14.69 16.27 7.08
CA GLY A 35 -15.92 16.10 6.31
C GLY A 35 -16.50 14.68 6.25
N GLY A 36 -15.97 13.72 7.03
CA GLY A 36 -16.59 12.39 7.23
C GLY A 36 -16.50 11.43 6.04
N ARG A 37 -15.89 11.85 4.92
CA ARG A 37 -15.62 11.01 3.74
C ARG A 37 -14.17 11.19 3.28
N LYS A 38 -13.41 10.10 3.36
CA LYS A 38 -12.04 10.02 2.84
C LYS A 38 -12.02 10.12 1.31
N GLY A 39 -11.63 11.29 0.78
CA GLY A 39 -11.53 11.56 -0.65
C GLY A 39 -10.52 10.66 -1.38
N ALA A 40 -10.70 10.48 -2.69
CA ALA A 40 -9.84 9.60 -3.51
C ALA A 40 -8.38 10.08 -3.53
N TRP A 41 -8.16 11.40 -3.65
CA TRP A 41 -6.82 12.00 -3.60
C TRP A 41 -6.10 11.76 -2.29
N LEU A 42 -6.82 11.80 -1.17
CA LEU A 42 -6.24 11.55 0.15
C LEU A 42 -5.78 10.09 0.29
N ARG A 43 -6.54 9.14 -0.27
CA ARG A 43 -6.16 7.72 -0.31
C ARG A 43 -4.91 7.49 -1.17
N LEU A 44 -4.81 8.19 -2.31
CA LEU A 44 -3.63 8.12 -3.17
C LEU A 44 -2.38 8.67 -2.46
N ALA A 45 -2.53 9.78 -1.73
CA ALA A 45 -1.44 10.36 -0.94
C ALA A 45 -0.97 9.37 0.15
N GLU A 46 -1.87 8.77 0.92
CA GLU A 46 -1.51 7.73 1.90
C GLU A 46 -0.87 6.51 1.27
N TRP A 47 -1.44 6.02 0.16
CA TRP A 47 -0.88 4.89 -0.59
C TRP A 47 0.56 5.17 -1.01
N PHE A 48 0.83 6.38 -1.49
CA PHE A 48 2.19 6.80 -1.82
C PHE A 48 3.11 6.86 -0.59
N VAL A 49 2.62 7.34 0.55
CA VAL A 49 3.40 7.31 1.80
C VAL A 49 3.70 5.88 2.25
N TYR A 50 2.75 4.95 2.15
CA TYR A 50 3.00 3.54 2.45
C TYR A 50 4.03 2.92 1.51
N TYR A 51 4.03 3.30 0.23
CA TYR A 51 5.09 2.90 -0.69
C TYR A 51 6.47 3.38 -0.20
N LEU A 52 6.59 4.64 0.22
CA LEU A 52 7.84 5.19 0.77
C LEU A 52 8.25 4.48 2.08
N ILE A 53 7.30 4.12 2.94
CA ILE A 53 7.57 3.35 4.17
C ILE A 53 8.15 1.98 3.82
N VAL A 54 7.53 1.26 2.87
CA VAL A 54 8.03 -0.05 2.41
C VAL A 54 9.42 0.09 1.80
N GLY A 55 9.65 1.10 0.96
CA GLY A 55 10.97 1.40 0.39
C GLY A 55 12.02 1.68 1.47
N GLY A 56 11.68 2.48 2.47
CA GLY A 56 12.57 2.77 3.61
C GLY A 56 12.87 1.52 4.45
N LEU A 57 11.89 0.63 4.64
CA LEU A 57 12.10 -0.66 5.31
C LEU A 57 13.00 -1.59 4.49
N ALA A 58 12.86 -1.60 3.16
CA ALA A 58 13.71 -2.37 2.27
C ALA A 58 15.17 -1.89 2.32
N LEU A 59 15.40 -0.58 2.22
CA LEU A 59 16.74 0.02 2.32
C LEU A 59 17.37 -0.23 3.71
N GLY A 60 16.57 -0.12 4.79
CA GLY A 60 17.04 -0.42 6.14
C GLY A 60 17.40 -1.89 6.34
N ALA A 61 16.64 -2.80 5.73
CA ALA A 61 16.94 -4.24 5.75
C ALA A 61 18.21 -4.57 4.95
N GLU A 62 18.42 -3.92 3.80
CA GLU A 62 19.61 -4.07 2.96
C GLU A 62 20.87 -3.61 3.68
N ASN A 63 20.84 -2.44 4.31
CA ASN A 63 21.96 -1.90 5.10
C ASN A 63 22.34 -2.82 6.27
N ARG A 64 21.35 -3.46 6.92
CA ARG A 64 21.57 -4.41 8.02
C ARG A 64 22.14 -5.75 7.56
N ALA A 65 21.83 -6.19 6.33
CA ALA A 65 22.16 -7.54 5.86
C ALA A 65 23.47 -7.61 5.04
N ILE A 66 23.82 -6.54 4.30
CA ILE A 66 24.91 -6.58 3.31
C ILE A 66 26.01 -5.55 3.63
N GLY A 67 25.70 -4.48 4.36
CA GLY A 67 26.68 -3.44 4.74
C GLY A 67 27.04 -2.46 3.63
N ASP A 68 26.47 -2.63 2.43
CA ASP A 68 26.60 -1.71 1.30
C ASP A 68 25.24 -1.57 0.60
N ILE A 69 24.85 -0.33 0.29
CA ILE A 69 23.59 -0.05 -0.42
C ILE A 69 23.94 -0.01 -1.90
N HIS A 70 23.40 -0.93 -2.68
CA HIS A 70 23.60 -0.89 -4.12
C HIS A 70 22.91 0.35 -4.71
N ASP A 71 23.63 1.06 -5.59
CA ASP A 71 23.05 2.15 -6.35
C ASP A 71 21.92 1.60 -7.24
N GLN A 72 20.68 1.92 -6.87
CA GLN A 72 19.48 1.54 -7.61
C GLN A 72 19.14 2.65 -8.59
N ASP A 73 19.04 2.30 -9.88
CA ASP A 73 18.59 3.25 -10.90
C ASP A 73 17.09 3.57 -10.78
N TRP A 74 16.64 4.59 -11.51
CA TRP A 74 15.24 5.04 -11.50
C TRP A 74 14.25 3.95 -11.93
N GLU A 75 14.68 3.00 -12.76
CA GLU A 75 13.91 1.84 -13.24
C GLU A 75 13.47 0.95 -12.07
N PHE A 76 14.33 0.76 -11.06
CA PHE A 76 13.99 -0.02 -9.88
C PHE A 76 12.76 0.56 -9.19
N TYR A 77 12.78 1.88 -8.94
CA TYR A 77 11.68 2.59 -8.30
C TYR A 77 10.41 2.59 -9.15
N ALA A 78 10.53 2.67 -10.48
CA ALA A 78 9.38 2.61 -11.38
C ALA A 78 8.71 1.21 -11.36
N VAL A 79 9.51 0.14 -11.34
CA VAL A 79 9.02 -1.24 -11.29
C VAL A 79 8.41 -1.55 -9.93
N THR A 80 9.05 -1.16 -8.82
CA THR A 80 8.50 -1.38 -7.47
C THR A 80 7.23 -0.59 -7.23
N LEU A 81 7.14 0.65 -7.73
CA LEU A 81 5.91 1.44 -7.66
C LEU A 81 4.77 0.78 -8.46
N SER A 82 5.08 0.26 -9.66
CA SER A 82 4.12 -0.47 -10.50
C SER A 82 3.64 -1.75 -9.82
N LEU A 83 4.55 -2.51 -9.20
CA LEU A 83 4.22 -3.71 -8.43
C LEU A 83 3.32 -3.37 -7.22
N PHE A 84 3.65 -2.30 -6.49
CA PHE A 84 2.85 -1.84 -5.36
C PHE A 84 1.44 -1.39 -5.79
N ALA A 85 1.30 -0.83 -6.98
CA ALA A 85 0.00 -0.49 -7.57
C ALA A 85 -0.81 -1.75 -7.92
N VAL A 86 -0.16 -2.77 -8.48
CA VAL A 86 -0.79 -4.08 -8.73
C VAL A 86 -1.25 -4.74 -7.43
N PHE A 87 -0.44 -4.70 -6.37
CA PHE A 87 -0.83 -5.22 -5.06
C PHE A 87 -2.07 -4.52 -4.47
N ALA A 88 -2.29 -3.24 -4.77
CA ALA A 88 -3.46 -2.49 -4.32
C ALA A 88 -4.76 -2.83 -5.08
N ALA A 89 -4.67 -3.52 -6.23
CA ALA A 89 -5.81 -3.81 -7.10
C ALA A 89 -7.01 -4.46 -6.39
N PRO A 90 -6.88 -5.52 -5.57
CA PRO A 90 -8.04 -6.17 -4.96
C PRO A 90 -8.84 -5.23 -4.05
N ALA A 91 -8.17 -4.46 -3.18
CA ALA A 91 -8.88 -3.51 -2.32
C ALA A 91 -9.41 -2.30 -3.08
N PHE A 92 -8.71 -1.84 -4.12
CA PHE A 92 -9.20 -0.79 -5.01
C PHE A 92 -10.51 -1.20 -5.68
N VAL A 93 -10.54 -2.38 -6.31
CA VAL A 93 -11.74 -2.92 -6.98
C VAL A 93 -12.87 -3.13 -5.97
N TRP A 94 -12.57 -3.66 -4.78
CA TRP A 94 -13.56 -3.79 -3.70
C TRP A 94 -14.22 -2.46 -3.35
N ARG A 95 -13.42 -1.41 -3.18
CA ARG A 95 -13.92 -0.10 -2.73
C ARG A 95 -14.76 0.61 -3.78
N TYR A 96 -14.35 0.58 -5.04
CA TYR A 96 -14.98 1.37 -6.10
C TYR A 96 -16.02 0.60 -6.91
N GLN A 97 -15.89 -0.72 -7.06
CA GLN A 97 -16.89 -1.52 -7.78
C GLN A 97 -17.81 -2.26 -6.81
N PHE A 98 -17.28 -3.16 -5.97
CA PHE A 98 -18.14 -4.08 -5.21
C PHE A 98 -18.93 -3.39 -4.10
N ARG A 99 -18.31 -2.48 -3.33
CA ARG A 99 -18.97 -1.82 -2.20
C ARG A 99 -20.18 -0.97 -2.64
N PRO A 100 -20.11 -0.13 -3.69
CA PRO A 100 -21.29 0.58 -4.19
C PRO A 100 -22.37 -0.36 -4.76
N LEU A 101 -21.97 -1.42 -5.46
CA LEU A 101 -22.91 -2.41 -6.01
C LEU A 101 -23.69 -3.12 -4.89
N LEU A 102 -23.03 -3.54 -3.82
CA LEU A 102 -23.66 -4.16 -2.66
C LEU A 102 -24.60 -3.20 -1.93
N GLN A 103 -24.26 -1.90 -1.86
CA GLN A 103 -25.12 -0.88 -1.26
C GLN A 103 -26.38 -0.65 -2.09
N ARG A 104 -26.28 -0.68 -3.42
CA ARG A 104 -27.43 -0.54 -4.32
C ARG A 104 -28.47 -1.66 -4.14
N HIS A 105 -28.02 -2.90 -3.97
CA HIS A 105 -28.92 -4.04 -3.73
C HIS A 105 -29.51 -4.09 -2.32
N ARG A 106 -28.83 -3.53 -1.31
CA ARG A 106 -29.31 -3.52 0.08
C ARG A 106 -30.39 -2.47 0.36
N GLY A 107 -30.53 -1.44 -0.50
CA GLY A 107 -31.57 -0.41 -0.40
C GLY A 107 -32.94 -0.79 -0.99
N TRP A 108 -33.13 -2.03 -1.45
CA TRP A 108 -34.40 -2.53 -2.00
C TRP A 108 -35.10 -3.49 -1.03
N LYS A 109 -35.32 -3.01 0.20
CA LYS A 109 -36.27 -3.53 1.19
C LYS A 109 -36.95 -2.34 1.85
#